data_AF-A2DNQ6-F1
#
_entry.id   AF-A2DNQ6-F1
#
_cell.length_a   1.000
_cell.length_b   1.000
_cell.length_c   1.000
_cell.angle_alpha   90.00
_cell.angle_beta   90.00
_cell.angle_gamma   90.00
#
_symmetry.space_group_name_H-M   'P 1'
#
loop_
_entity.id
_entity.type
_entity.pdbx_description
1 polymer ?
#
loop_
_entity_poly.entity_id
_entity_poly.type
_entity_poly.pdbx_seq_one_letter_code
_entity_poly.pdbx_strand_id
1 'polypeptide(L)'
;MQYCTLLTYLNNSVFRLCQKLQSITLPPNLREIGSGCFDWCGLTSITLPNSVVKINGWTGQDGGAFSGSLSSITINPESQLEIIGSNAFSGSKITSIFIPKNVNSLSGTCFYKVFLDEILIDSENSNFKSDKLSIFGGTNNDTLIYVTSKYTGNYVVPSFVQKIDVSCFAGCRLSNITFHENVSSIGSYCFVESKLVDVVLPEKVVIVRDSLFKDCQQLQSITLSNSTTTIYSNAFYNCISLTKIVFPSTLTNIWLIVFSICHIWIIFICNTIYIMIFVCSNLPNWFIINV
;
A
#
# COMPACT_ATOMS: atom_id res chain seq x y z
N MET A 1 -31.27 -25.08 11.66
CA MET A 1 -31.22 -24.21 10.47
C MET A 1 -30.59 -25.02 9.35
N GLN A 2 -31.24 -25.09 8.19
CA GLN A 2 -30.69 -25.74 7.01
C GLN A 2 -29.62 -24.81 6.43
N TYR A 3 -28.36 -25.25 6.44
CA TYR A 3 -27.27 -24.47 5.86
C TYR A 3 -27.50 -24.32 4.35
N CYS A 4 -27.28 -23.12 3.80
CA CYS A 4 -27.29 -22.90 2.36
C CYS A 4 -26.07 -23.60 1.75
N THR A 5 -26.18 -24.88 1.36
CA THR A 5 -25.03 -25.69 0.92
C THR A 5 -24.73 -25.60 -0.57
N LEU A 6 -25.66 -25.07 -1.36
CA LEU A 6 -25.52 -24.94 -2.82
C LEU A 6 -24.84 -23.64 -3.24
N LEU A 7 -24.80 -22.62 -2.36
CA LEU A 7 -24.20 -21.33 -2.69
C LEU A 7 -22.68 -21.40 -2.59
N THR A 8 -22.02 -21.35 -3.74
CA THR A 8 -20.55 -21.44 -3.86
C THR A 8 -19.89 -20.10 -4.20
N TYR A 9 -20.66 -19.07 -4.54
CA TYR A 9 -20.14 -17.75 -4.88
C TYR A 9 -21.02 -16.63 -4.33
N LEU A 10 -20.41 -15.61 -3.74
CA LEU A 10 -21.08 -14.32 -3.49
C LEU A 10 -20.65 -13.33 -4.57
N ASN A 11 -21.61 -12.86 -5.36
CA ASN A 11 -21.36 -11.88 -6.42
C ASN A 11 -20.78 -10.56 -5.87
N ASN A 12 -20.28 -9.74 -6.80
CA ASN A 12 -19.82 -8.40 -6.49
C ASN A 12 -20.92 -7.57 -5.82
N SER A 13 -20.52 -6.74 -4.85
CA SER A 13 -21.37 -5.73 -4.23
C SER A 13 -22.71 -6.19 -3.63
N VAL A 14 -22.91 -7.51 -3.38
CA VAL A 14 -24.19 -8.07 -2.90
C VAL A 14 -24.67 -7.46 -1.57
N PHE A 15 -23.75 -7.19 -0.64
CA PHE A 15 -24.03 -6.55 0.64
C PHE A 15 -23.35 -5.17 0.76
N ARG A 16 -23.01 -4.55 -0.38
CA ARG A 16 -22.43 -3.21 -0.39
C ARG A 16 -23.37 -2.23 0.29
N LEU A 17 -22.83 -1.37 1.15
CA LEU A 17 -23.55 -0.35 1.91
C LEU A 17 -24.68 -0.89 2.81
N CYS A 18 -24.67 -2.19 3.13
CA CYS A 18 -25.59 -2.78 4.11
C CYS A 18 -25.17 -2.40 5.54
N GLN A 19 -25.30 -1.12 5.90
CA GLN A 19 -24.85 -0.53 7.16
C GLN A 19 -25.52 -1.11 8.41
N LYS A 20 -26.66 -1.78 8.25
CA LYS A 20 -27.38 -2.47 9.35
C LYS A 20 -27.03 -3.95 9.47
N LEU A 21 -26.30 -4.53 8.52
CA LEU A 21 -25.90 -5.95 8.57
C LEU A 21 -24.73 -6.11 9.54
N GLN A 22 -25.03 -6.53 10.77
CA GLN A 22 -24.04 -6.66 11.84
C GLN A 22 -23.35 -8.03 11.86
N SER A 23 -24.03 -9.07 11.40
CA SER A 23 -23.53 -10.45 11.39
C SER A 23 -24.08 -11.22 10.19
N ILE A 24 -23.26 -12.13 9.64
CA ILE A 24 -23.68 -13.09 8.62
C ILE A 24 -22.96 -14.42 8.87
N THR A 25 -23.68 -15.53 8.69
CA THR A 25 -23.07 -16.86 8.60
C THR A 25 -22.89 -17.21 7.14
N LEU A 26 -21.64 -17.41 6.72
CA LEU A 26 -21.33 -17.77 5.34
C LEU A 26 -21.66 -19.25 5.05
N PRO A 27 -22.12 -19.58 3.83
CA PRO A 27 -22.29 -20.95 3.36
C PRO A 27 -21.04 -21.82 3.54
N PRO A 28 -21.16 -23.08 4.00
CA PRO A 28 -19.99 -23.94 4.24
C PRO A 28 -19.24 -24.33 2.96
N ASN A 29 -19.88 -24.26 1.79
CA ASN A 29 -19.29 -24.60 0.49
C ASN A 29 -18.92 -23.35 -0.33
N LEU A 30 -18.90 -22.17 0.29
CA LEU A 30 -18.56 -20.92 -0.39
C LEU A 30 -17.11 -20.95 -0.88
N ARG A 31 -16.90 -20.79 -2.18
CA ARG A 31 -15.58 -20.82 -2.82
C ARG A 31 -14.99 -19.44 -3.04
N GLU A 32 -15.83 -18.46 -3.35
CA GLU A 32 -15.34 -17.12 -3.72
C GLU A 32 -16.24 -16.00 -3.20
N ILE A 33 -15.61 -14.91 -2.78
CA ILE A 33 -16.25 -13.68 -2.33
C ILE A 33 -15.91 -12.57 -3.32
N GLY A 34 -16.94 -12.05 -3.99
CA GLY A 34 -16.86 -11.04 -5.04
C GLY A 34 -16.32 -9.70 -4.59
N SER A 35 -15.90 -8.88 -5.56
CA SER A 35 -15.39 -7.53 -5.32
C SER A 35 -16.48 -6.67 -4.70
N GLY A 36 -16.13 -5.88 -3.69
CA GLY A 36 -17.06 -5.01 -3.00
C GLY A 36 -18.19 -5.71 -2.23
N CYS A 37 -18.15 -7.04 -2.10
CA CYS A 37 -19.27 -7.83 -1.57
C CYS A 37 -19.79 -7.30 -0.21
N PHE A 38 -18.89 -6.93 0.70
CA PHE A 38 -19.18 -6.31 1.99
C PHE A 38 -18.59 -4.89 2.13
N ASP A 39 -18.42 -4.18 1.00
CA ASP A 39 -17.88 -2.82 0.99
C ASP A 39 -18.78 -1.84 1.73
N TRP A 40 -18.22 -1.09 2.69
CA TRP A 40 -18.94 -0.16 3.57
C TRP A 40 -20.15 -0.78 4.28
N CYS A 41 -20.06 -2.08 4.57
CA CYS A 41 -21.05 -2.82 5.34
C CYS A 41 -20.96 -2.49 6.85
N GLY A 42 -22.05 -2.72 7.59
CA GLY A 42 -22.09 -2.64 9.06
C GLY A 42 -21.43 -3.82 9.77
N LEU A 43 -20.86 -4.77 9.02
CA LEU A 43 -20.28 -5.99 9.55
C LEU A 43 -19.02 -5.70 10.33
N THR A 44 -18.98 -6.12 11.60
CA THR A 44 -17.84 -5.88 12.49
C THR A 44 -16.89 -7.08 12.55
N SER A 45 -17.40 -8.30 12.37
CA SER A 45 -16.62 -9.54 12.40
C SER A 45 -17.12 -10.55 11.38
N ILE A 46 -16.22 -11.34 10.80
CA ILE A 46 -16.58 -12.46 9.93
C ILE A 46 -15.67 -13.67 10.14
N THR A 47 -16.23 -14.88 10.03
CA THR A 47 -15.46 -16.13 9.96
C THR A 47 -15.57 -16.68 8.54
N LEU A 48 -14.42 -16.91 7.89
CA LEU A 48 -14.40 -17.52 6.57
C LEU A 48 -14.57 -19.04 6.70
N PRO A 49 -15.47 -19.67 5.92
CA PRO A 49 -15.49 -21.12 5.81
C PRO A 49 -14.22 -21.60 5.12
N ASN A 50 -13.73 -22.78 5.51
CA ASN A 50 -12.46 -23.32 5.00
C ASN A 50 -12.45 -23.54 3.48
N SER A 51 -13.63 -23.61 2.85
CA SER A 51 -13.82 -23.79 1.41
C SER A 51 -13.54 -22.54 0.57
N VAL A 52 -13.42 -21.36 1.18
CA VAL A 52 -13.11 -20.12 0.43
C VAL A 52 -11.70 -20.22 -0.12
N VAL A 53 -11.61 -20.12 -1.44
CA VAL A 53 -10.34 -20.10 -2.20
C VAL A 53 -9.92 -18.68 -2.54
N LYS A 54 -10.88 -17.76 -2.70
CA LYS A 54 -10.59 -16.43 -3.25
C LYS A 54 -11.44 -15.34 -2.62
N ILE A 55 -10.76 -14.27 -2.21
CA ILE A 55 -11.35 -13.00 -1.81
C ILE A 55 -10.98 -11.97 -2.88
N ASN A 56 -11.96 -11.46 -3.60
CA ASN A 56 -11.71 -10.53 -4.69
C ASN A 56 -11.34 -9.13 -4.18
N GLY A 57 -10.47 -8.49 -4.95
CA GLY A 57 -10.00 -7.13 -4.72
C GLY A 57 -10.80 -6.08 -5.49
N TRP A 58 -10.26 -4.88 -5.55
CA TRP A 58 -10.82 -3.75 -6.30
C TRP A 58 -10.74 -3.95 -7.81
N THR A 59 -11.78 -3.54 -8.55
CA THR A 59 -11.92 -3.75 -10.00
C THR A 59 -12.08 -2.47 -10.82
N GLY A 60 -11.95 -1.29 -10.21
CA GLY A 60 -12.34 -0.02 -10.85
C GLY A 60 -13.75 0.43 -10.49
N GLN A 61 -14.69 -0.51 -10.45
CA GLN A 61 -16.11 -0.26 -10.22
C GLN A 61 -16.56 -0.67 -8.81
N ASP A 62 -16.03 -1.79 -8.33
CA ASP A 62 -16.31 -2.35 -7.01
C ASP A 62 -15.11 -2.19 -6.08
N GLY A 63 -15.38 -1.90 -4.80
CA GLY A 63 -14.38 -1.83 -3.73
C GLY A 63 -13.71 -3.18 -3.45
N GLY A 64 -12.85 -3.24 -2.43
CA GLY A 64 -12.40 -4.53 -1.92
C GLY A 64 -13.53 -5.29 -1.24
N ALA A 65 -13.48 -6.63 -1.28
CA ALA A 65 -14.55 -7.48 -0.72
C ALA A 65 -14.96 -7.13 0.72
N PHE A 66 -14.03 -6.65 1.54
CA PHE A 66 -14.21 -6.28 2.95
C PHE A 66 -13.71 -4.85 3.26
N SER A 67 -13.74 -3.95 2.29
CA SER A 67 -13.38 -2.55 2.54
C SER A 67 -14.35 -1.88 3.52
N GLY A 68 -13.85 -0.99 4.38
CA GLY A 68 -14.68 -0.19 5.29
C GLY A 68 -14.60 -0.59 6.77
N SER A 69 -15.65 -1.14 7.37
CA SER A 69 -15.79 -1.15 8.85
C SER A 69 -15.35 -2.43 9.56
N LEU A 70 -14.94 -3.47 8.83
CA LEU A 70 -14.63 -4.78 9.43
C LEU A 70 -13.52 -4.64 10.47
N SER A 71 -13.77 -5.12 11.69
CA SER A 71 -12.85 -5.00 12.83
C SER A 71 -12.16 -6.33 13.18
N SER A 72 -12.74 -7.46 12.78
CA SER A 72 -12.05 -8.76 12.88
C SER A 72 -12.42 -9.71 11.74
N ILE A 73 -11.46 -10.56 11.39
CA ILE A 73 -11.65 -11.66 10.46
C ILE A 73 -11.02 -12.92 11.04
N THR A 74 -11.73 -14.03 10.96
CA THR A 74 -11.22 -15.35 11.36
C THR A 74 -10.99 -16.20 10.11
N ILE A 75 -9.73 -16.61 9.92
CA ILE A 75 -9.29 -17.53 8.87
C ILE A 75 -8.63 -18.71 9.58
N ASN A 76 -9.14 -19.93 9.39
CA ASN A 76 -8.60 -21.12 10.05
C ASN A 76 -7.31 -21.63 9.36
N PRO A 77 -6.41 -22.32 10.08
CA PRO A 77 -5.24 -22.98 9.51
C PRO A 77 -5.54 -23.95 8.34
N GLU A 78 -6.72 -24.60 8.39
CA GLU A 78 -7.19 -25.52 7.34
C GLU A 78 -7.81 -24.82 6.12
N SER A 79 -7.75 -23.48 6.05
CA SER A 79 -8.34 -22.71 4.95
C SER A 79 -7.72 -23.07 3.59
N GLN A 80 -8.58 -23.18 2.58
CA GLN A 80 -8.21 -23.35 1.17
C GLN A 80 -7.90 -22.03 0.47
N LEU A 81 -7.78 -20.91 1.21
CA LEU A 81 -7.58 -19.58 0.64
C LEU A 81 -6.24 -19.52 -0.10
N GLU A 82 -6.32 -19.13 -1.37
CA GLU A 82 -5.18 -18.97 -2.28
C GLU A 82 -4.93 -17.50 -2.61
N ILE A 83 -5.99 -16.70 -2.74
CA ILE A 83 -5.92 -15.33 -3.25
C ILE A 83 -6.61 -14.34 -2.31
N ILE A 84 -5.85 -13.32 -1.89
CA ILE A 84 -6.35 -12.11 -1.25
C ILE A 84 -6.13 -10.95 -2.23
N GLY A 85 -7.21 -10.47 -2.83
CA GLY A 85 -7.15 -9.44 -3.86
C GLY A 85 -6.76 -8.06 -3.35
N SER A 86 -6.28 -7.21 -4.27
CA SER A 86 -5.93 -5.80 -4.00
C SER A 86 -7.05 -5.07 -3.28
N ASN A 87 -6.71 -4.24 -2.30
CA ASN A 87 -7.68 -3.48 -1.49
C ASN A 87 -8.75 -4.32 -0.78
N ALA A 88 -8.67 -5.66 -0.74
CA ALA A 88 -9.71 -6.51 -0.16
C ALA A 88 -10.13 -6.06 1.25
N PHE A 89 -9.19 -5.57 2.07
CA PHE A 89 -9.43 -5.07 3.41
C PHE A 89 -9.23 -3.56 3.54
N SER A 90 -9.20 -2.81 2.44
CA SER A 90 -8.89 -1.37 2.44
C SER A 90 -9.76 -0.57 3.40
N GLY A 91 -9.13 0.21 4.27
CA GLY A 91 -9.81 1.02 5.29
C GLY A 91 -10.47 0.25 6.42
N SER A 92 -10.40 -1.09 6.42
CA SER A 92 -10.87 -1.92 7.53
C SER A 92 -10.11 -1.64 8.82
N LYS A 93 -10.74 -1.99 9.93
CA LYS A 93 -10.24 -1.81 11.30
C LYS A 93 -9.65 -3.10 11.86
N ILE A 94 -9.34 -4.08 11.01
CA ILE A 94 -8.68 -5.31 11.45
C ILE A 94 -7.31 -4.95 12.02
N THR A 95 -6.98 -5.54 13.17
CA THR A 95 -5.70 -5.35 13.87
C THR A 95 -4.80 -6.57 13.75
N SER A 96 -5.32 -7.71 13.32
CA SER A 96 -4.50 -8.89 13.01
C SER A 96 -5.03 -9.62 11.80
N ILE A 97 -4.13 -10.35 11.14
CA ILE A 97 -4.47 -11.22 10.02
C ILE A 97 -3.65 -12.50 10.11
N PHE A 98 -4.30 -13.63 9.84
CA PHE A 98 -3.64 -14.91 9.63
C PHE A 98 -3.65 -15.27 8.13
N ILE A 99 -2.48 -15.57 7.57
CA ILE A 99 -2.29 -15.95 6.18
C ILE A 99 -2.06 -17.48 6.11
N PRO A 100 -3.03 -18.28 5.63
CA PRO A 100 -2.92 -19.73 5.60
C PRO A 100 -1.93 -20.23 4.54
N LYS A 101 -1.56 -21.51 4.62
CA LYS A 101 -0.49 -22.11 3.82
C LYS A 101 -0.63 -22.01 2.30
N ASN A 102 -1.86 -21.99 1.79
CA ASN A 102 -2.14 -22.00 0.35
C ASN A 102 -2.14 -20.60 -0.28
N VAL A 103 -2.10 -19.52 0.51
CA VAL A 103 -2.09 -18.16 -0.04
C VAL A 103 -0.83 -17.96 -0.87
N ASN A 104 -1.04 -17.69 -2.16
CA ASN A 104 0.01 -17.50 -3.15
C ASN A 104 -0.09 -16.13 -3.85
N SER A 105 -1.18 -15.39 -3.61
CA SER A 105 -1.38 -14.05 -4.16
C SER A 105 -1.89 -13.08 -3.08
N LEU A 106 -1.04 -12.10 -2.78
CA LEU A 106 -1.29 -11.02 -1.82
C LEU A 106 -0.36 -9.85 -2.18
N SER A 107 -0.89 -8.62 -2.13
CA SER A 107 -0.10 -7.38 -2.30
C SER A 107 -0.30 -6.43 -1.12
N GLY A 108 0.62 -5.48 -0.93
CA GLY A 108 0.52 -4.47 0.14
C GLY A 108 -0.79 -3.67 0.10
N THR A 109 -1.36 -3.49 -1.10
CA THR A 109 -2.65 -2.79 -1.28
C THR A 109 -3.83 -3.46 -0.59
N CYS A 110 -3.76 -4.77 -0.29
CA CYS A 110 -4.81 -5.49 0.44
C CYS A 110 -5.14 -4.79 1.76
N PHE A 111 -4.13 -4.18 2.38
CA PHE A 111 -4.16 -3.53 3.68
C PHE A 111 -4.01 -2.00 3.57
N TYR A 112 -4.39 -1.40 2.43
CA TYR A 112 -4.33 0.06 2.28
C TYR A 112 -5.19 0.74 3.36
N LYS A 113 -4.57 1.63 4.15
CA LYS A 113 -5.20 2.28 5.32
C LYS A 113 -5.75 1.30 6.37
N VAL A 114 -5.08 0.16 6.53
CA VAL A 114 -5.33 -0.80 7.62
C VAL A 114 -4.16 -0.75 8.59
N PHE A 115 -4.48 -0.68 9.89
CA PHE A 115 -3.51 -0.52 10.97
C PHE A 115 -3.33 -1.84 11.70
N LEU A 116 -2.65 -2.80 11.07
CA LEU A 116 -2.35 -4.08 11.70
C LEU A 116 -1.36 -3.90 12.86
N ASP A 117 -1.58 -4.65 13.94
CA ASP A 117 -0.75 -4.82 15.12
C ASP A 117 0.04 -6.15 15.10
N GLU A 118 -0.46 -7.16 14.40
CA GLU A 118 0.15 -8.48 14.29
C GLU A 118 -0.15 -9.14 12.95
N ILE A 119 0.84 -9.82 12.41
CA ILE A 119 0.75 -10.64 11.22
C ILE A 119 1.16 -12.05 11.58
N LEU A 120 0.30 -13.02 11.30
CA LEU A 120 0.59 -14.43 11.44
C LEU A 120 0.57 -15.07 10.06
N ILE A 121 1.60 -15.82 9.74
CA ILE A 121 1.66 -16.59 8.51
C ILE A 121 1.90 -18.04 8.91
N ASP A 122 1.13 -18.94 8.28
CA ASP A 122 1.31 -20.38 8.46
C ASP A 122 2.76 -20.80 8.17
N SER A 123 3.34 -21.64 9.03
CA SER A 123 4.71 -22.11 8.85
C SER A 123 4.92 -22.89 7.54
N GLU A 124 3.86 -23.53 7.04
CA GLU A 124 3.86 -24.25 5.77
C GLU A 124 3.65 -23.34 4.54
N ASN A 125 3.37 -22.04 4.72
CA ASN A 125 3.25 -21.13 3.58
C ASN A 125 4.61 -20.97 2.88
N SER A 126 4.68 -21.34 1.61
CA SER A 126 5.89 -21.31 0.79
C SER A 126 6.11 -19.98 0.06
N ASN A 127 5.10 -19.11 -0.01
CA ASN A 127 5.12 -17.86 -0.79
C ASN A 127 5.41 -16.63 0.07
N PHE A 128 5.02 -16.67 1.35
CA PHE A 128 5.14 -15.55 2.25
C PHE A 128 5.81 -15.93 3.58
N LYS A 129 6.59 -15.01 4.12
CA LYS A 129 7.20 -15.09 5.45
C LYS A 129 6.95 -13.81 6.22
N SER A 130 7.04 -13.88 7.54
CA SER A 130 6.81 -12.73 8.40
C SER A 130 7.73 -12.75 9.62
N ASP A 131 8.12 -11.56 10.07
CA ASP A 131 8.73 -11.30 11.37
C ASP A 131 7.68 -10.86 12.42
N LYS A 132 6.40 -11.14 12.16
CA LYS A 132 5.18 -10.69 12.85
C LYS A 132 4.75 -9.24 12.60
N LEU A 133 5.64 -8.39 12.08
CA LEU A 133 5.38 -6.97 11.82
C LEU A 133 5.47 -6.61 10.33
N SER A 134 6.02 -7.50 9.51
CA SER A 134 6.26 -7.32 8.09
C SER A 134 5.84 -8.58 7.33
N ILE A 135 5.42 -8.42 6.08
CA ILE A 135 5.22 -9.54 5.13
C ILE A 135 6.33 -9.46 4.09
N PHE A 136 7.02 -10.56 3.90
CA PHE A 136 7.99 -10.76 2.83
C PHE A 136 7.45 -11.80 1.86
N GLY A 137 7.71 -11.63 0.56
CA GLY A 137 7.37 -12.59 -0.49
C GLY A 137 8.25 -12.41 -1.71
N GLY A 138 7.82 -12.96 -2.85
CA GLY A 138 8.65 -13.06 -4.06
C GLY A 138 9.54 -14.31 -4.04
N THR A 139 10.24 -14.57 -5.14
CA THR A 139 10.94 -15.85 -5.40
C THR A 139 11.91 -16.25 -4.28
N ASN A 140 12.50 -15.28 -3.58
CA ASN A 140 13.44 -15.50 -2.47
C ASN A 140 13.13 -14.64 -1.24
N ASN A 141 11.85 -14.32 -1.00
CA ASN A 141 11.44 -13.33 0.02
C ASN A 141 12.07 -11.93 -0.21
N ASP A 142 12.43 -11.63 -1.46
CA ASP A 142 13.13 -10.41 -1.88
C ASP A 142 12.20 -9.19 -2.01
N THR A 143 10.91 -9.37 -1.77
CA THR A 143 9.90 -8.32 -1.83
C THR A 143 9.33 -8.07 -0.45
N LEU A 144 9.49 -6.85 0.06
CA LEU A 144 8.81 -6.38 1.26
C LEU A 144 7.40 -5.90 0.87
N ILE A 145 6.38 -6.61 1.31
CA ILE A 145 5.00 -6.46 0.83
C ILE A 145 4.21 -5.47 1.71
N TYR A 146 4.33 -5.59 3.02
CA TYR A 146 3.60 -4.76 3.97
C TYR A 146 4.37 -4.65 5.27
N VAL A 147 4.31 -3.48 5.92
CA VAL A 147 4.81 -3.27 7.28
C VAL A 147 3.67 -2.71 8.14
N THR A 148 3.50 -3.30 9.32
CA THR A 148 2.50 -2.90 10.30
C THR A 148 2.72 -1.46 10.77
N SER A 149 1.63 -0.74 10.98
CA SER A 149 1.66 0.61 11.56
C SER A 149 2.11 0.64 13.03
N LYS A 150 2.17 -0.52 13.68
CA LYS A 150 2.73 -0.72 15.02
C LYS A 150 4.23 -0.52 15.06
N TYR A 151 4.92 -0.68 13.93
CA TYR A 151 6.33 -0.34 13.86
C TYR A 151 6.50 1.19 13.97
N THR A 152 7.28 1.62 14.95
CA THR A 152 7.59 3.05 15.21
C THR A 152 9.10 3.27 15.24
N GLY A 153 9.55 4.50 14.97
CA GLY A 153 10.97 4.84 15.00
C GLY A 153 11.66 4.62 13.66
N ASN A 154 12.88 4.07 13.68
CA ASN A 154 13.70 3.83 12.49
C ASN A 154 13.48 2.42 11.94
N TYR A 155 13.02 2.31 10.68
CA TYR A 155 12.96 1.03 9.97
C TYR A 155 14.20 0.84 9.11
N VAL A 156 14.90 -0.29 9.27
CA VAL A 156 16.02 -0.67 8.41
C VAL A 156 15.57 -1.75 7.45
N VAL A 157 15.53 -1.44 6.16
CA VAL A 157 15.13 -2.41 5.13
C VAL A 157 16.18 -3.52 5.05
N PRO A 158 15.79 -4.81 5.20
CA PRO A 158 16.76 -5.92 5.19
C PRO A 158 17.53 -6.04 3.87
N SER A 159 18.77 -6.53 3.94
CA SER A 159 19.68 -6.60 2.79
C SER A 159 19.24 -7.53 1.66
N PHE A 160 18.41 -8.52 1.97
CA PHE A 160 17.83 -9.44 0.99
C PHE A 160 16.67 -8.82 0.20
N VAL A 161 16.13 -7.68 0.65
CA VAL A 161 15.03 -7.00 -0.03
C VAL A 161 15.55 -6.24 -1.25
N GLN A 162 14.96 -6.55 -2.39
CA GLN A 162 15.22 -5.88 -3.67
C GLN A 162 14.06 -5.00 -4.11
N LYS A 163 12.83 -5.32 -3.65
CA LYS A 163 11.59 -4.64 -4.04
C LYS A 163 10.76 -4.28 -2.82
N ILE A 164 10.17 -3.10 -2.83
CA ILE A 164 9.18 -2.67 -1.84
C ILE A 164 7.85 -2.51 -2.58
N ASP A 165 6.83 -3.25 -2.14
CA ASP A 165 5.56 -3.33 -2.83
C ASP A 165 4.72 -2.05 -2.68
N VAL A 166 3.66 -1.96 -3.50
CA VAL A 166 2.67 -0.88 -3.49
C VAL A 166 2.04 -0.77 -2.11
N SER A 167 1.94 0.45 -1.58
CA SER A 167 1.36 0.76 -0.27
C SER A 167 2.03 0.09 0.94
N CYS A 168 3.24 -0.46 0.79
CA CYS A 168 3.91 -1.24 1.84
C CYS A 168 4.01 -0.54 3.20
N PHE A 169 4.27 0.78 3.21
CA PHE A 169 4.35 1.61 4.42
C PHE A 169 3.21 2.63 4.54
N ALA A 170 2.09 2.43 3.82
CA ALA A 170 1.00 3.40 3.81
C ALA A 170 0.38 3.53 5.22
N GLY A 171 0.39 4.73 5.78
CA GLY A 171 -0.08 5.01 7.14
C GLY A 171 0.85 4.53 8.28
N CYS A 172 2.08 4.09 7.96
CA CYS A 172 3.06 3.76 8.99
C CYS A 172 3.46 4.98 9.83
N ARG A 173 3.86 4.73 11.08
CA ARG A 173 4.27 5.75 12.06
C ARG A 173 5.79 5.84 12.22
N LEU A 174 6.51 5.55 11.13
CA LEU A 174 7.97 5.65 11.10
C LEU A 174 8.41 7.10 11.19
N SER A 175 9.48 7.35 11.95
CA SER A 175 10.16 8.65 11.98
C SER A 175 11.34 8.68 11.00
N ASN A 176 11.95 7.51 10.72
CA ASN A 176 13.04 7.37 9.77
C ASN A 176 12.97 6.02 9.04
N ILE A 177 13.55 5.98 7.84
CA ILE A 177 13.76 4.74 7.09
C ILE A 177 15.17 4.72 6.50
N THR A 178 15.83 3.57 6.62
CA THR A 178 17.15 3.30 6.03
C THR A 178 16.99 2.22 4.99
N PHE A 179 17.24 2.56 3.72
CA PHE A 179 17.20 1.58 2.63
C PHE A 179 18.55 0.88 2.47
N HIS A 180 18.52 -0.42 2.19
CA HIS A 180 19.69 -1.13 1.71
C HIS A 180 19.94 -0.82 0.22
N GLU A 181 21.21 -0.86 -0.22
CA GLU A 181 21.63 -0.60 -1.61
C GLU A 181 21.08 -1.60 -2.64
N ASN A 182 20.46 -2.70 -2.19
CA ASN A 182 19.83 -3.70 -3.05
C ASN A 182 18.43 -3.32 -3.50
N VAL A 183 17.79 -2.37 -2.81
CA VAL A 183 16.45 -1.91 -3.16
C VAL A 183 16.51 -1.18 -4.50
N SER A 184 15.87 -1.77 -5.50
CA SER A 184 15.86 -1.29 -6.89
C SER A 184 14.51 -0.73 -7.31
N SER A 185 13.43 -1.06 -6.61
CA SER A 185 12.09 -0.57 -6.91
C SER A 185 11.25 -0.35 -5.66
N ILE A 186 10.53 0.76 -5.63
CA ILE A 186 9.56 1.10 -4.59
C ILE A 186 8.21 1.36 -5.27
N GLY A 187 7.16 0.68 -4.83
CA GLY A 187 5.83 0.73 -5.42
C GLY A 187 5.11 2.08 -5.22
N SER A 188 4.03 2.30 -5.97
CA SER A 188 3.16 3.46 -5.80
C SER A 188 2.55 3.50 -4.39
N TYR A 189 2.14 4.68 -3.93
CA TYR A 189 1.48 4.87 -2.63
C TYR A 189 2.26 4.38 -1.39
N CYS A 190 3.54 4.01 -1.55
CA CYS A 190 4.27 3.26 -0.53
C CYS A 190 4.35 3.98 0.82
N PHE A 191 4.55 5.30 0.83
CA PHE A 191 4.69 6.10 2.05
C PHE A 191 3.53 7.07 2.26
N VAL A 192 2.35 6.82 1.69
CA VAL A 192 1.20 7.72 1.85
C VAL A 192 0.91 8.01 3.33
N GLU A 193 0.70 9.29 3.65
CA GLU A 193 0.38 9.79 5.01
C GLU A 193 1.45 9.49 6.07
N SER A 194 2.67 9.15 5.66
CA SER A 194 3.77 8.81 6.56
C SER A 194 4.25 10.01 7.39
N LYS A 195 4.93 9.72 8.51
CA LYS A 195 5.54 10.68 9.44
C LYS A 195 7.05 10.84 9.25
N LEU A 196 7.57 10.37 8.11
CA LEU A 196 8.97 10.56 7.73
C LEU A 196 9.29 12.05 7.60
N VAL A 197 10.46 12.44 8.11
CA VAL A 197 10.95 13.83 8.07
C VAL A 197 11.97 14.01 6.96
N ASP A 198 12.92 13.09 6.85
CA ASP A 198 13.95 13.11 5.82
C ASP A 198 14.05 11.72 5.18
N VAL A 199 14.23 11.70 3.86
CA VAL A 199 14.33 10.45 3.10
C VAL A 199 15.47 10.52 2.11
N VAL A 200 16.29 9.47 2.09
CA VAL A 200 17.32 9.26 1.07
C VAL A 200 16.95 8.02 0.29
N LEU A 201 16.60 8.17 -0.99
CA LEU A 201 16.27 7.04 -1.86
C LEU A 201 17.56 6.27 -2.25
N PRO A 202 17.52 4.93 -2.34
CA PRO A 202 18.69 4.14 -2.70
C PRO A 202 19.07 4.33 -4.17
N GLU A 203 20.36 4.27 -4.49
CA GLU A 203 20.92 4.63 -5.82
C GLU A 203 20.32 3.85 -6.99
N LYS A 204 19.84 2.61 -6.78
CA LYS A 204 19.21 1.80 -7.83
C LYS A 204 17.78 2.22 -8.19
N VAL A 205 17.18 3.16 -7.45
CA VAL A 205 15.81 3.64 -7.72
C VAL A 205 15.81 4.64 -8.88
N VAL A 206 15.37 4.15 -10.04
CA VAL A 206 15.28 4.93 -11.29
C VAL A 206 13.98 5.75 -11.37
N ILE A 207 12.94 5.31 -10.67
CA ILE A 207 11.58 5.83 -10.80
C ILE A 207 11.01 6.19 -9.44
N VAL A 208 10.55 7.43 -9.27
CA VAL A 208 9.67 7.85 -8.18
C VAL A 208 8.22 7.65 -8.64
N ARG A 209 7.53 6.67 -8.05
CA ARG A 209 6.20 6.21 -8.48
C ARG A 209 5.06 7.17 -8.08
N ASP A 210 3.88 6.93 -8.65
CA ASP A 210 2.68 7.72 -8.37
C ASP A 210 2.38 7.76 -6.87
N SER A 211 2.09 8.96 -6.37
CA SER A 211 1.70 9.20 -4.98
C SER A 211 2.66 8.62 -3.93
N LEU A 212 3.95 8.42 -4.27
CA LEU A 212 4.90 7.71 -3.40
C LEU A 212 4.94 8.27 -1.97
N PHE A 213 4.99 9.59 -1.83
CA PHE A 213 5.00 10.33 -0.56
C PHE A 213 3.77 11.25 -0.43
N LYS A 214 2.63 10.89 -1.06
CA LYS A 214 1.43 11.71 -0.98
C LYS A 214 0.98 11.88 0.48
N ASP A 215 0.60 13.11 0.84
CA ASP A 215 0.15 13.51 2.18
C ASP A 215 1.22 13.30 3.30
N CYS A 216 2.50 13.20 2.95
CA CYS A 216 3.61 13.21 3.90
C CYS A 216 3.88 14.62 4.44
N GLN A 217 2.97 15.12 5.26
CA GLN A 217 2.97 16.51 5.73
C GLN A 217 4.19 16.90 6.59
N GLN A 218 4.95 15.93 7.12
CA GLN A 218 6.15 16.18 7.92
C GLN A 218 7.46 16.06 7.12
N LEU A 219 7.39 15.61 5.86
CA LEU A 219 8.57 15.44 5.03
C LEU A 219 9.18 16.81 4.72
N GLN A 220 10.37 17.07 5.24
CA GLN A 220 11.10 18.33 5.10
C GLN A 220 12.10 18.29 3.95
N SER A 221 12.80 17.16 3.80
CA SER A 221 13.75 16.98 2.72
C SER A 221 13.69 15.59 2.07
N ILE A 222 14.00 15.55 0.78
CA ILE A 222 14.22 14.30 0.07
C ILE A 222 15.44 14.38 -0.84
N THR A 223 16.29 13.36 -0.73
CA THR A 223 17.39 13.10 -1.65
C THR A 223 16.99 11.98 -2.60
N LEU A 224 16.89 12.31 -3.88
CA LEU A 224 16.66 11.35 -4.95
C LEU A 224 17.96 10.59 -5.28
N SER A 225 17.82 9.42 -5.90
CA SER A 225 18.96 8.69 -6.44
C SER A 225 19.59 9.46 -7.60
N ASN A 226 20.91 9.35 -7.79
CA ASN A 226 21.59 9.93 -8.95
C ASN A 226 21.16 9.29 -10.29
N SER A 227 20.49 8.14 -10.23
CA SER A 227 19.93 7.41 -11.37
C SER A 227 18.44 7.70 -11.62
N THR A 228 17.79 8.56 -10.83
CA THR A 228 16.35 8.83 -11.00
C THR A 228 16.08 9.60 -12.30
N THR A 229 15.34 8.98 -13.21
CA THR A 229 14.99 9.56 -14.52
C THR A 229 13.57 10.11 -14.59
N THR A 230 12.66 9.60 -13.75
CA THR A 230 11.22 9.91 -13.82
C THR A 230 10.59 10.09 -12.45
N ILE A 231 9.77 11.15 -12.30
CA ILE A 231 8.91 11.38 -11.14
C ILE A 231 7.45 11.42 -11.58
N TYR A 232 6.68 10.40 -11.17
CA TYR A 232 5.27 10.22 -11.54
C TYR A 232 4.30 11.08 -10.73
N SER A 233 3.04 11.08 -11.17
CA SER A 233 2.01 12.02 -10.72
C SER A 233 1.81 11.97 -9.21
N ASN A 234 1.58 13.12 -8.60
CA ASN A 234 1.27 13.27 -7.18
C ASN A 234 2.34 12.73 -6.21
N ALA A 235 3.56 12.42 -6.67
CA ALA A 235 4.60 11.79 -5.85
C ALA A 235 4.86 12.52 -4.52
N PHE A 236 4.73 13.85 -4.47
CA PHE A 236 4.88 14.69 -3.29
C PHE A 236 3.64 15.55 -3.03
N TYR A 237 2.46 15.11 -3.48
CA TYR A 237 1.23 15.86 -3.28
C TYR A 237 0.98 16.12 -1.79
N ASN A 238 0.67 17.37 -1.41
CA ASN A 238 0.38 17.77 -0.03
C ASN A 238 1.52 17.50 0.98
N CYS A 239 2.78 17.49 0.52
CA CYS A 239 3.96 17.53 1.39
C CYS A 239 4.24 18.98 1.82
N ILE A 240 3.38 19.53 2.69
CA ILE A 240 3.40 20.96 3.05
C ILE A 240 4.70 21.45 3.72
N SER A 241 5.45 20.56 4.39
CA SER A 241 6.72 20.88 5.03
C SER A 241 7.94 20.70 4.13
N LEU A 242 7.77 20.21 2.90
CA LEU A 242 8.89 19.93 2.00
C LEU A 242 9.51 21.24 1.54
N THR A 243 10.70 21.55 2.06
CA THR A 243 11.44 22.78 1.75
C THR A 243 12.65 22.53 0.86
N LYS A 244 13.14 21.28 0.79
CA LYS A 244 14.34 20.92 0.03
C LYS A 244 14.16 19.64 -0.77
N ILE A 245 14.40 19.73 -2.07
CA ILE A 245 14.58 18.58 -2.96
C ILE A 245 15.78 18.85 -3.88
N VAL A 246 16.63 17.84 -4.06
CA VAL A 246 17.75 17.90 -5.01
C VAL A 246 17.43 16.98 -6.18
N PHE A 247 17.31 17.55 -7.37
CA PHE A 247 17.09 16.79 -8.58
C PHE A 247 18.42 16.29 -9.16
N PRO A 248 18.51 15.01 -9.57
CA PRO A 248 19.71 14.49 -10.22
C PRO A 248 19.78 14.98 -11.67
N SER A 249 20.99 15.02 -12.23
CA SER A 249 21.22 15.40 -13.63
C SER A 249 20.62 14.42 -14.64
N THR A 250 20.21 13.24 -14.20
CA THR A 250 19.58 12.18 -15.01
C THR A 250 18.07 12.34 -15.14
N LEU A 251 17.45 13.27 -14.41
CA LEU A 251 16.01 13.49 -14.42
C LEU A 251 15.55 14.03 -15.77
N THR A 252 14.65 13.31 -16.44
CA THR A 252 14.13 13.65 -17.77
C THR A 252 12.62 13.90 -17.78
N ASN A 253 11.87 13.36 -16.81
CA ASN A 253 10.42 13.42 -16.81
C ASN A 253 9.86 13.74 -15.41
N ILE A 254 9.00 14.77 -15.32
CA ILE A 254 8.22 15.10 -14.13
C ILE A 254 6.74 15.19 -14.56
N TRP A 255 5.90 14.35 -13.97
CA TRP A 255 4.49 14.24 -14.33
C TRP A 255 3.60 15.26 -13.60
N LEU A 256 2.30 15.24 -13.88
CA LEU A 256 1.33 16.23 -13.39
C LEU A 256 1.22 16.24 -11.85
N ILE A 257 1.03 17.44 -11.27
CA ILE A 257 0.59 17.64 -9.88
C ILE A 257 1.58 17.06 -8.84
N VAL A 258 2.84 16.80 -9.23
CA VAL A 258 3.88 16.20 -8.37
C VAL A 258 4.06 16.94 -7.03
N PHE A 259 4.14 18.27 -7.06
CA PHE A 259 4.32 19.13 -5.87
C PHE A 259 3.09 19.97 -5.53
N SER A 260 1.89 19.57 -5.96
CA SER A 260 0.70 20.36 -5.65
C SER A 260 0.49 20.44 -4.13
N ILE A 261 0.12 21.64 -3.65
CA ILE A 261 -0.05 21.97 -2.23
C ILE A 261 1.28 21.99 -1.44
N CYS A 262 2.44 21.77 -2.08
CA CYS A 262 3.73 22.01 -1.43
C CYS A 262 4.05 23.52 -1.38
N HIS A 263 4.63 23.97 -0.27
CA HIS A 263 5.16 25.34 -0.12
C HIS A 263 6.68 25.37 -0.34
N ILE A 264 7.14 24.75 -1.44
CA ILE A 264 8.58 24.51 -1.66
C ILE A 264 9.27 25.67 -2.39
N TRP A 265 10.53 25.92 -2.02
CA TRP A 265 11.48 26.72 -2.78
C TRP A 265 12.35 25.76 -3.59
N ILE A 266 12.19 25.73 -4.91
CA ILE A 266 12.97 24.83 -5.76
C ILE A 266 14.33 25.49 -6.09
N ILE A 267 15.43 24.87 -5.65
CA ILE A 267 16.79 25.24 -6.07
C ILE A 267 17.24 24.21 -7.12
N PHE A 268 17.41 24.65 -8.37
CA PHE A 268 18.01 23.85 -9.41
C PHE A 268 19.55 23.93 -9.29
N ILE A 269 20.21 22.78 -9.13
CA ILE A 269 21.65 22.65 -9.38
C ILE A 269 21.78 21.82 -10.66
N CYS A 270 21.54 22.48 -11.80
CA CYS A 270 21.86 21.93 -13.11
C CYS A 270 23.11 22.65 -13.62
N ASN A 271 24.11 21.90 -14.08
CA ASN A 271 25.40 22.43 -14.54
C ASN A 271 25.32 23.26 -15.84
N THR A 272 24.17 23.85 -16.19
CA THR A 272 24.09 24.71 -17.37
C THR A 272 23.10 25.89 -17.30
N ILE A 273 22.00 25.89 -16.52
CA ILE A 273 21.07 27.03 -16.48
C ILE A 273 20.37 27.16 -15.11
N TYR A 274 20.39 28.36 -14.53
CA TYR A 274 19.59 28.73 -13.35
C TYR A 274 18.14 29.02 -13.78
N ILE A 275 17.19 28.16 -13.42
CA ILE A 275 15.76 28.46 -13.52
C ILE A 275 15.19 28.47 -12.10
N MET A 276 14.71 29.64 -11.64
CA MET A 276 13.88 29.70 -10.43
C MET A 276 12.45 29.37 -10.82
N ILE A 277 11.91 28.25 -10.31
CA ILE A 277 10.48 27.96 -10.41
C ILE A 277 9.81 28.32 -9.08
N PHE A 278 8.95 29.34 -9.11
CA PHE A 278 8.02 29.67 -8.03
C PHE A 278 6.84 28.70 -8.11
N VAL A 279 6.69 27.81 -7.12
CA VAL A 279 5.45 27.05 -6.94
C VAL A 279 4.61 27.81 -5.92
N CYS A 280 3.86 28.81 -6.38
CA CYS A 280 2.81 29.43 -5.57
C CYS A 280 1.50 28.66 -5.78
N SER A 281 0.76 28.45 -4.71
CA SER A 281 -0.58 27.88 -4.69
C SER A 281 -1.49 28.65 -5.67
N ASN A 282 -1.94 27.97 -6.75
CA ASN A 282 -2.86 28.36 -7.82
C ASN A 282 -2.25 28.54 -9.22
N LEU A 283 -1.82 27.43 -9.86
CA LEU A 283 -1.65 27.40 -11.32
C LEU A 283 -2.59 26.37 -11.97
N PRO A 284 -3.25 26.72 -13.10
CA PRO A 284 -4.12 25.82 -13.86
C PRO A 284 -3.32 24.80 -14.69
N ASN A 285 -4.00 23.71 -15.07
CA ASN A 285 -3.54 22.39 -15.54
C ASN A 285 -2.54 22.24 -16.71
N TRP A 286 -1.83 23.27 -17.17
CA TRP A 286 -0.93 23.13 -18.33
C TRP A 286 0.38 23.88 -18.09
N PHE A 287 1.35 23.24 -17.42
CA PHE A 287 2.73 23.72 -17.39
C PHE A 287 3.70 22.55 -17.56
N ILE A 288 4.33 22.50 -18.73
CA ILE A 288 5.38 21.55 -19.10
C ILE A 288 6.71 22.25 -18.81
N ILE A 289 7.54 21.65 -17.96
CA ILE A 289 8.95 21.98 -17.87
C ILE A 289 9.64 21.09 -18.90
N ASN A 290 10.04 21.67 -20.04
CA ASN A 290 10.97 21.00 -20.94
C ASN A 290 12.38 21.10 -20.32
N VAL A 291 13.04 19.94 -20.28
CA VAL A 291 14.41 19.73 -19.79
C VAL A 291 15.41 20.50 -20.64
#